data_AF-A0A9X8JIR2-F1
#
_entry.id   AF-A0A9X8JIR2-F1
#
_cell.length_a   1.000
_cell.length_b   1.000
_cell.length_c   1.000
_cell.angle_alpha   90.00
_cell.angle_beta   90.00
_cell.angle_gamma   90.00
#
_symmetry.space_group_name_H-M   'P 1'
#
loop_
_entity.id
_entity.type
_entity.pdbx_description
1 polymer ?
#
loop_
_entity_poly.entity_id
_entity_poly.type
_entity_poly.pdbx_seq_one_letter_code
_entity_poly.pdbx_strand_id
1 'polypeptide(L)'
;MDDMNKLIILLDQVIIYLKNDGCSESAYSCLRKAVNILENRDVNRMCNISKNIMSDFRMMADRGQYGGNIDLITDKVCAILKKPLFNKY
;
A
#
# COMPACT_ATOMS: atom_id res chain seq x y z
N MET A 1 -9.04 10.86 -13.47
CA MET A 1 -7.57 10.74 -13.27
C MET A 1 -7.38 9.71 -12.16
N ASP A 2 -6.76 8.60 -12.52
CA ASP A 2 -7.06 7.24 -12.08
C ASP A 2 -6.80 6.97 -10.58
N ASP A 3 -7.78 6.40 -9.87
CA ASP A 3 -7.60 5.97 -8.47
C ASP A 3 -6.44 4.97 -8.34
N MET A 4 -6.16 4.19 -9.39
CA MET A 4 -4.97 3.32 -9.45
C MET A 4 -3.68 4.13 -9.41
N ASN A 5 -3.54 5.17 -10.23
CA ASN A 5 -2.34 6.01 -10.24
C ASN A 5 -2.14 6.70 -8.89
N LYS A 6 -3.23 7.20 -8.29
CA LYS A 6 -3.18 7.79 -6.96
C LYS A 6 -2.74 6.77 -5.90
N LEU A 7 -3.24 5.53 -6.00
CA LEU A 7 -2.85 4.44 -5.10
C LEU A 7 -1.36 4.11 -5.26
N ILE A 8 -0.85 3.96 -6.48
CA ILE A 8 0.59 3.72 -6.74
C ILE A 8 1.45 4.77 -6.06
N ILE A 9 1.17 6.06 -6.29
CA ILE A 9 1.94 7.18 -5.72
C ILE A 9 1.95 7.12 -4.18
N LEU A 10 0.81 6.83 -3.56
CA LEU A 10 0.72 6.74 -2.10
C LEU A 10 1.50 5.52 -1.56
N LEU A 11 1.45 4.37 -2.25
CA LEU A 11 2.22 3.19 -1.85
C LEU A 11 3.72 3.43 -1.98
N ASP A 12 4.18 4.10 -3.04
CA ASP A 12 5.58 4.48 -3.20
C ASP A 12 6.04 5.43 -2.09
N GLN A 13 5.20 6.38 -1.66
CA GLN A 13 5.51 7.24 -0.52
C GLN A 13 5.69 6.43 0.78
N VAL A 14 4.86 5.41 1.02
CA VAL A 14 5.03 4.51 2.18
C VAL A 14 6.32 3.70 2.06
N ILE A 15 6.64 3.17 0.87
CA ILE A 15 7.89 2.42 0.63
C ILE A 15 9.12 3.32 0.89
N ILE A 16 9.11 4.56 0.40
CA ILE A 16 10.19 5.53 0.62
C ILE A 16 10.32 5.85 2.11
N TYR A 17 9.20 6.04 2.81
CA TYR A 17 9.20 6.25 4.26
C TYR A 17 9.89 5.09 5.00
N LEU A 18 9.48 3.85 4.72
CA LEU A 18 10.06 2.67 5.38
C LEU A 18 11.55 2.49 5.05
N LYS A 19 11.93 2.78 3.80
CA LYS A 19 13.35 2.76 3.40
C LYS A 19 14.16 3.80 4.17
N ASN A 20 13.64 5.00 4.37
CA ASN A 20 14.31 6.07 5.12
C ASN A 20 14.36 5.79 6.63
N ASP A 21 13.41 5.01 7.14
CA ASP A 21 13.39 4.49 8.51
C ASP A 21 14.38 3.33 8.74
N GLY A 22 15.18 2.97 7.72
CA GLY A 22 16.20 1.92 7.81
C GLY A 22 15.66 0.49 7.65
N CYS A 23 14.40 0.32 7.23
CA CYS A 23 13.84 -1.00 6.99
C CYS A 23 14.44 -1.67 5.76
N SER A 24 14.64 -2.99 5.85
CA SER A 24 14.96 -3.83 4.70
C SER A 24 13.75 -4.01 3.78
N GLU A 25 13.98 -4.40 2.53
CA GLU A 25 12.90 -4.63 1.56
C GLU A 25 11.86 -5.67 1.98
N SER A 26 12.25 -6.61 2.86
CA SER A 26 11.34 -7.59 3.45
C SER A 26 10.21 -6.93 4.25
N ALA A 27 10.41 -5.72 4.79
CA ALA A 27 9.43 -4.99 5.57
C ALA A 27 8.26 -4.42 4.74
N TYR A 28 8.46 -4.25 3.42
CA TYR A 28 7.49 -3.67 2.48
C TYR A 28 7.34 -4.49 1.19
N SER A 29 7.62 -5.80 1.28
CA SER A 29 7.63 -6.68 0.12
C SER A 29 6.24 -6.88 -0.50
N CYS A 30 5.16 -6.80 0.30
CA CYS A 30 3.79 -6.88 -0.20
C CYS A 30 3.32 -5.56 -0.81
N LEU A 31 3.79 -4.40 -0.31
CA LEU A 31 3.58 -3.10 -0.95
C LEU A 31 4.21 -3.07 -2.34
N ARG A 32 5.46 -3.53 -2.51
CA ARG A 32 6.09 -3.64 -3.84
C ARG A 32 5.30 -4.54 -4.78
N LYS A 33 4.80 -5.69 -4.27
CA LYS A 33 3.93 -6.58 -5.07
C LYS A 33 2.64 -5.88 -5.49
N ALA A 34 2.02 -5.11 -4.59
CA ALA A 34 0.81 -4.35 -4.89
C ALA A 34 1.05 -3.28 -5.97
N VAL A 35 2.15 -2.51 -5.87
CA VAL A 35 2.56 -1.54 -6.89
C VAL A 35 2.72 -2.23 -8.25
N ASN A 36 3.46 -3.34 -8.31
CA ASN A 36 3.68 -4.08 -9.55
C ASN A 36 2.35 -4.61 -10.16
N ILE A 37 1.39 -5.05 -9.34
CA ILE A 37 0.06 -5.46 -9.85
C ILE A 37 -0.69 -4.27 -10.45
N LEU A 38 -0.64 -3.11 -9.80
CA LEU A 38 -1.30 -1.89 -10.24
C LEU A 38 -0.70 -1.35 -11.54
N GLU A 39 0.63 -1.28 -11.63
CA GLU A 39 1.35 -0.81 -12.82
C GLU A 39 1.09 -1.70 -14.04
N ASN A 40 1.12 -3.02 -13.85
CA ASN A 40 0.86 -3.98 -14.93
C ASN A 40 -0.63 -4.16 -15.24
N ARG A 41 -1.53 -3.51 -14.47
CA ARG A 41 -2.99 -3.67 -14.56
C ARG A 41 -3.42 -5.14 -14.55
N ASP A 42 -2.77 -5.96 -13.72
CA ASP A 42 -3.05 -7.40 -13.65
C ASP A 42 -4.39 -7.64 -12.95
N VAL A 43 -5.46 -7.65 -13.75
CA VAL A 43 -6.87 -7.76 -13.30
C VAL A 43 -7.08 -9.03 -12.47
N ASN A 44 -6.39 -10.13 -12.79
CA ASN A 44 -6.53 -11.39 -12.06
C ASN A 44 -5.96 -11.30 -10.64
N ARG A 45 -4.96 -10.44 -10.42
CA ARG A 45 -4.33 -10.22 -9.12
C ARG A 45 -4.88 -9.02 -8.36
N MET A 46 -5.73 -8.20 -8.98
CA MET A 46 -6.33 -7.03 -8.32
C MET A 46 -7.13 -7.39 -7.06
N CYS A 47 -7.76 -8.56 -7.01
CA CYS A 47 -8.48 -9.03 -5.82
C CYS A 47 -7.59 -9.21 -4.58
N ASN A 48 -6.27 -9.34 -4.77
CA ASN A 48 -5.30 -9.50 -3.69
C ASN A 48 -4.64 -8.17 -3.25
N ILE A 49 -4.93 -7.05 -3.91
CA ILE A 49 -4.29 -5.75 -3.64
C ILE A 49 -4.51 -5.33 -2.19
N SER A 50 -5.77 -5.34 -1.74
CA SER A 50 -6.12 -4.95 -0.37
C SER A 50 -5.39 -5.82 0.66
N LYS A 51 -5.41 -7.15 0.46
CA LYS A 51 -4.70 -8.10 1.34
C LYS A 51 -3.19 -7.83 1.41
N ASN A 52 -2.55 -7.59 0.27
CA ASN A 52 -1.11 -7.31 0.21
C ASN A 52 -0.77 -6.02 0.96
N ILE A 53 -1.53 -4.95 0.74
CA ILE A 53 -1.29 -3.65 1.39
C ILE A 53 -1.53 -3.75 2.89
N MET A 54 -2.65 -4.34 3.31
CA MET A 54 -2.99 -4.48 4.72
C MET A 54 -2.01 -5.38 5.48
N SER A 55 -1.39 -6.35 4.81
CA SER A 55 -0.35 -7.20 5.42
C SER A 55 0.83 -6.37 5.91
N ASP A 56 1.40 -5.51 5.06
CA ASP A 56 2.55 -4.69 5.43
C ASP A 56 2.15 -3.56 6.39
N PHE A 57 0.95 -2.97 6.22
CA PHE A 57 0.43 -1.97 7.16
C PHE A 57 0.26 -2.55 8.58
N ARG A 58 -0.22 -3.80 8.70
CA ARG A 58 -0.25 -4.49 9.99
C ARG A 58 1.15 -4.64 10.58
N MET A 59 2.14 -5.03 9.78
CA MET A 59 3.52 -5.13 10.25
C MET A 59 4.11 -3.77 10.67
N MET A 60 3.74 -2.68 10.00
CA MET A 60 4.10 -1.33 10.43
C MET A 60 3.53 -1.02 11.82
N ALA A 61 2.29 -1.43 12.10
CA ALA A 61 1.67 -1.26 13.42
C ALA A 61 2.41 -2.04 14.48
N ASP A 62 2.73 -3.31 14.19
CA ASP A 62 3.46 -4.19 15.11
C ASP A 62 4.88 -3.65 15.42
N ARG A 63 5.48 -2.88 14.51
CA ARG A 63 6.81 -2.26 14.66
C ARG A 63 6.77 -0.83 15.22
N GLY A 64 5.60 -0.25 15.47
CA GLY A 64 5.48 1.13 15.94
C GLY A 64 5.88 2.19 14.91
N GLN A 65 5.70 1.90 13.61
CA GLN A 65 6.11 2.78 12.49
C GLN A 65 5.01 3.75 12.05
N TYR A 66 3.97 3.89 12.85
CA TYR A 66 2.92 4.89 12.65
C TYR A 66 3.23 6.14 13.46
N GLY A 67 2.76 7.28 12.96
CA GLY A 67 2.95 8.60 13.55
C GLY A 67 3.22 9.69 12.51
N GLY A 68 2.58 10.85 12.70
CA GLY A 68 2.84 12.03 11.90
C GLY A 68 2.29 11.92 10.47
N ASN A 69 3.12 12.23 9.47
CA ASN A 69 2.65 12.30 8.08
C ASN A 69 2.29 10.95 7.48
N ILE A 70 2.86 9.84 7.98
CA ILE A 70 2.59 8.50 7.43
C ILE A 70 1.15 8.05 7.70
N ASP A 71 0.56 8.50 8.80
CA ASP A 71 -0.85 8.20 9.15
C ASP A 71 -1.79 8.77 8.08
N LEU A 72 -1.56 10.02 7.67
CA LEU A 72 -2.34 10.67 6.61
C LEU A 72 -2.23 9.97 5.26
N ILE A 73 -1.07 9.38 4.96
CA ILE A 73 -0.83 8.65 3.71
C ILE A 73 -1.55 7.30 3.75
N THR A 74 -1.39 6.56 4.84
CA THR A 74 -2.01 5.24 5.02
C THR A 74 -3.54 5.33 5.12
N ASP A 75 -4.09 6.38 5.72
CA ASP A 75 -5.53 6.68 5.72
C ASP A 75 -6.07 6.92 4.31
N LYS A 76 -5.34 7.67 3.48
CA LYS A 76 -5.71 7.90 2.07
C LYS A 76 -5.67 6.59 1.27
N VAL A 77 -4.69 5.73 1.52
CA VAL A 77 -4.62 4.39 0.93
C VAL A 77 -5.86 3.59 1.33
N CYS A 78 -6.17 3.51 2.62
CA CYS A 78 -7.36 2.82 3.12
C CYS A 78 -8.67 3.37 2.52
N ALA A 79 -8.78 4.68 2.35
CA ALA A 79 -9.95 5.31 1.72
C ALA A 79 -10.12 4.91 0.24
N ILE A 80 -9.01 4.78 -0.51
CA ILE A 80 -9.05 4.29 -1.90
C ILE A 80 -9.43 2.80 -1.93
N LEU A 81 -8.88 1.98 -1.04
CA LEU A 81 -9.15 0.55 -0.99
C LEU A 81 -10.61 0.21 -0.70
N LYS A 82 -11.36 1.10 -0.03
CA LYS A 82 -12.80 0.94 0.20
C LYS A 82 -13.65 1.07 -1.07
N LYS A 83 -13.09 1.55 -2.18
CA LYS A 83 -13.82 1.73 -3.44
C LYS A 83 -14.11 0.37 -4.10
N PRO A 84 -15.23 0.23 -4.85
CA PRO A 84 -15.63 -1.05 -5.47
C PRO A 84 -14.59 -1.70 -6.37
N LEU A 85 -13.69 -0.90 -6.96
CA LEU A 85 -12.60 -1.40 -7.79
C LEU A 85 -11.64 -2.32 -7.02
N PHE A 86 -11.39 -2.01 -5.74
CA PHE A 86 -10.41 -2.69 -4.89
C PHE A 86 -11.07 -3.52 -3.78
N ASN A 87 -12.35 -3.27 -3.51
CA ASN A 87 -13.16 -4.00 -2.56
C ASN A 87 -14.23 -4.82 -3.30
N LYS A 88 -13.79 -5.91 -3.95
CA LYS A 88 -14.69 -6.92 -4.54
C LYS A 88 -14.92 -8.06 -3.56
N TYR A 89 -15.60 -7.77 -2.45
CA TYR A 89 -16.19 -8.76 -1.54
C TYR A 89 -17.46 -8.17 -0.93
#